data_AF-A0AB34Z5G6-F1
#
_entry.id   AF-A0AB34Z5G6-F1
#
_cell.length_a   1.000
_cell.length_b   1.000
_cell.length_c   1.000
_cell.angle_alpha   90.00
_cell.angle_beta   90.00
_cell.angle_gamma   90.00
#
_symmetry.space_group_name_H-M   'P 1'
#
loop_
_entity.id
_entity.type
_entity.pdbx_description
1 polymer ?
#
loop_
_entity_poly.entity_id
_entity_poly.type
_entity_poly.pdbx_seq_one_letter_code
_entity_poly.pdbx_strand_id
1 'polypeptide(L)'
;MKIINILFCLFLIMLSGCNSNDNDTFKKNNINNTQEVKSRGKRDLDTKESQQEKITLTDEESKLFNSLVTAFKYTIEKVTNGIQGCPKDNKSKCTNFFDWLLIDIQKQKELAGAFKKVYEFLEGKRQSKEKDKDFDTYIKDGINCKVTKDNAQNQNGNQNQNDCDKDNKYGNGTNEIEQYFRGVANDMSNKNDNDEIYQYLKEELEKTDNHYAGLTSNWNN
;
A
#
# COMPACT_ATOMS: atom_id res chain seq x y z
N MET A 1 18.69 17.39 -16.67
CA MET A 1 18.51 15.92 -16.59
C MET A 1 18.67 15.26 -17.96
N LYS A 2 19.85 15.34 -18.58
CA LYS A 2 20.12 14.65 -19.87
C LYS A 2 21.44 13.86 -19.90
N ILE A 3 22.28 14.02 -18.86
CA ILE A 3 23.58 13.33 -18.75
C ILE A 3 23.42 11.94 -18.09
N ILE A 4 22.44 11.75 -17.19
CA ILE A 4 22.20 10.48 -16.50
C ILE A 4 21.73 9.36 -17.45
N ASN A 5 20.96 9.67 -18.49
CA ASN A 5 20.51 8.65 -19.45
C ASN A 5 21.63 8.09 -20.34
N ILE A 6 22.73 8.82 -20.56
CA ILE A 6 23.86 8.34 -21.38
C ILE A 6 24.74 7.37 -20.59
N LEU A 7 24.88 7.58 -19.28
CA LEU A 7 25.65 6.67 -18.41
C LEU A 7 24.99 5.30 -18.24
N PHE A 8 23.66 5.22 -18.28
CA PHE A 8 22.94 3.95 -18.20
C PHE A 8 23.12 3.08 -19.46
N CYS A 9 23.29 3.68 -20.64
CA CYS A 9 23.52 2.95 -21.88
C CYS A 9 24.93 2.33 -21.98
N LEU A 10 25.95 2.92 -21.34
CA LEU A 10 27.32 2.41 -21.40
C LEU A 10 27.53 1.17 -20.52
N PHE A 11 26.78 1.03 -19.42
CA PHE A 11 26.87 -0.15 -18.54
C PHE A 11 26.36 -1.45 -19.21
N LEU A 12 25.40 -1.35 -20.14
CA LEU A 12 24.84 -2.52 -20.83
C LEU A 12 25.77 -3.10 -21.90
N ILE A 13 26.65 -2.29 -22.50
CA ILE A 13 27.59 -2.73 -23.53
C ILE A 13 28.75 -3.55 -22.92
N MET A 14 29.10 -3.29 -21.66
CA MET A 14 30.17 -4.03 -20.97
C MET A 14 29.75 -5.41 -20.44
N LEU A 15 28.43 -5.70 -20.38
CA LEU A 15 27.90 -7.00 -19.90
C LEU A 15 27.62 -8.01 -21.01
N SER A 16 27.79 -7.63 -22.29
CA SER A 16 27.65 -8.53 -23.45
C SER A 16 29.00 -8.98 -24.02
N GLY A 17 30.11 -8.61 -23.39
CA GLY A 17 31.47 -8.84 -23.88
C GLY A 17 32.34 -9.74 -22.99
N CYS A 18 31.83 -10.87 -22.50
CA CYS A 18 32.66 -11.94 -21.92
C CYS A 18 32.09 -13.32 -22.26
N ASN A 19 32.43 -13.81 -23.44
CA ASN A 19 32.50 -15.25 -23.69
C ASN A 19 33.81 -15.52 -24.42
N SER A 20 34.93 -15.48 -23.67
CA SER A 20 36.21 -15.99 -24.17
C SER A 20 36.15 -17.51 -24.08
N ASN A 21 35.63 -18.14 -25.13
CA ASN A 21 35.94 -19.54 -25.39
C ASN A 21 37.38 -19.57 -25.93
N ASP A 22 38.34 -19.61 -25.02
CA ASP A 22 39.71 -19.97 -25.33
C ASP A 22 39.74 -21.47 -25.63
N ASN A 23 39.69 -21.82 -26.91
CA ASN A 23 40.13 -23.13 -27.39
C ASN A 23 41.22 -22.90 -28.44
N ASP A 24 42.38 -22.45 -27.96
CA ASP A 24 43.57 -22.38 -28.80
C ASP A 24 44.21 -23.78 -28.86
N THR A 25 44.11 -24.36 -30.05
CA THR A 25 44.53 -25.72 -30.37
C THR A 25 45.97 -25.69 -30.86
N PHE A 26 46.92 -26.11 -30.02
CA PHE A 26 48.24 -26.54 -30.49
C PHE A 26 48.29 -28.07 -30.50
N LYS A 27 48.08 -28.67 -31.68
CA LYS A 27 48.73 -29.93 -32.08
C LYS A 27 48.69 -30.08 -33.60
N LYS A 28 49.82 -29.75 -34.25
CA LYS A 28 50.21 -30.35 -35.54
C LYS A 28 50.35 -31.86 -35.33
N ASN A 29 49.66 -32.66 -36.15
CA ASN A 29 50.24 -33.73 -36.96
C ASN A 29 49.15 -34.62 -37.62
N ASN A 30 49.07 -34.46 -38.95
CA ASN A 30 49.05 -35.52 -39.97
C ASN A 30 47.76 -36.35 -40.28
N ILE A 31 47.56 -36.50 -41.60
CA ILE A 31 46.87 -37.57 -42.37
C ILE A 31 45.38 -37.40 -42.73
N ASN A 32 45.14 -37.48 -44.04
CA ASN A 32 43.90 -37.41 -44.81
C ASN A 32 42.93 -38.58 -44.52
N ASN A 33 41.61 -38.33 -44.54
CA ASN A 33 40.66 -38.90 -45.52
C ASN A 33 39.18 -38.60 -45.17
N THR A 34 38.45 -38.14 -46.19
CA THR A 34 37.01 -38.30 -46.51
C THR A 34 36.08 -38.96 -45.49
N GLN A 35 35.03 -38.24 -45.04
CA GLN A 35 33.62 -38.69 -45.11
C GLN A 35 32.62 -37.63 -44.60
N GLU A 36 31.59 -37.41 -45.43
CA GLU A 36 30.22 -36.92 -45.17
C GLU A 36 29.91 -36.16 -43.86
N VAL A 37 29.65 -34.85 -43.97
CA VAL A 37 28.95 -34.08 -42.94
C VAL A 37 27.45 -34.10 -43.24
N LYS A 38 26.71 -34.96 -42.52
CA LYS A 38 25.25 -34.90 -42.39
C LYS A 38 24.81 -33.53 -41.87
N SER A 39 23.76 -33.00 -42.46
CA SER A 39 23.14 -31.71 -42.15
C SER A 39 22.85 -31.56 -40.65
N ARG A 40 23.47 -30.56 -40.01
CA ARG A 40 23.08 -30.09 -38.69
C ARG A 40 21.70 -29.43 -38.81
N GLY A 41 20.69 -30.06 -38.23
CA GLY A 41 19.37 -29.47 -38.06
C GLY A 41 19.48 -28.12 -37.34
N LYS A 42 18.76 -27.13 -37.85
CA LYS A 42 18.49 -25.87 -37.15
C LYS A 42 18.01 -26.21 -35.74
N ARG A 43 18.76 -25.80 -34.72
CA ARG A 43 18.19 -25.61 -33.38
C ARG A 43 17.37 -24.34 -33.49
N ASP A 44 16.07 -24.48 -33.65
CA ASP A 44 15.15 -23.40 -33.33
C ASP A 44 15.30 -23.17 -31.82
N LEU A 45 16.01 -22.09 -31.48
CA LEU A 45 15.93 -21.48 -30.17
C LEU A 45 14.55 -20.84 -30.08
N ASP A 46 13.54 -21.67 -29.81
CA ASP A 46 12.30 -21.20 -29.20
C ASP A 46 12.66 -20.73 -27.80
N THR A 47 13.11 -19.48 -27.72
CA THR A 47 13.05 -18.69 -26.50
C THR A 47 11.57 -18.58 -26.18
N LYS A 48 11.05 -19.51 -25.38
CA LYS A 48 9.86 -19.26 -24.57
C LYS A 48 10.23 -18.07 -23.67
N GLU A 49 9.96 -16.87 -24.16
CA GLU A 49 9.75 -15.72 -23.28
C GLU A 49 8.68 -16.18 -22.31
N SER A 50 9.10 -16.46 -21.08
CA SER A 50 8.21 -16.53 -19.93
C SER A 50 7.33 -15.30 -20.02
N GLN A 51 6.06 -15.47 -20.38
CA GLN A 51 5.04 -14.45 -20.23
C GLN A 51 4.91 -14.20 -18.72
N GLN A 52 5.86 -13.42 -18.20
CA GLN A 52 5.80 -12.92 -16.84
C GLN A 52 4.67 -11.91 -16.87
N GLU A 53 3.47 -12.39 -16.53
CA GLU A 53 2.28 -11.56 -16.38
C GLU A 53 2.68 -10.35 -15.54
N LYS A 54 2.59 -9.16 -16.14
CA LYS A 54 2.88 -7.92 -15.44
C LYS A 54 1.87 -7.86 -14.30
N ILE A 55 2.36 -8.02 -13.07
CA ILE A 55 1.52 -7.94 -11.88
C ILE A 55 0.81 -6.58 -11.93
N THR A 56 -0.51 -6.62 -11.97
CA THR A 56 -1.40 -5.45 -11.98
C THR A 56 -2.49 -5.66 -10.95
N LEU A 57 -2.99 -4.57 -10.37
CA LEU A 57 -4.15 -4.61 -9.50
C LEU A 57 -5.40 -4.89 -10.32
N THR A 58 -6.28 -5.73 -9.78
CA THR A 58 -7.69 -5.79 -10.18
C THR A 58 -8.40 -4.51 -9.76
N ASP A 59 -9.58 -4.25 -10.33
CA ASP A 59 -10.40 -3.09 -9.96
C ASP A 59 -10.78 -3.11 -8.47
N GLU A 60 -11.07 -4.29 -7.91
CA GLU A 60 -11.38 -4.46 -6.48
C GLU A 60 -10.16 -4.15 -5.61
N GLU A 61 -8.99 -4.70 -5.94
CA GLU A 61 -7.74 -4.42 -5.23
C GLU A 61 -7.38 -2.93 -5.29
N SER A 62 -7.53 -2.30 -6.45
CA SER A 62 -7.29 -0.87 -6.62
C SER A 62 -8.24 -0.02 -5.78
N LYS A 63 -9.53 -0.36 -5.77
CA LYS A 63 -10.54 0.31 -4.94
C LYS A 63 -10.20 0.21 -3.45
N LEU A 64 -9.94 -1.00 -2.96
CA LEU A 64 -9.61 -1.24 -1.55
C LEU A 64 -8.34 -0.48 -1.14
N PHE A 65 -7.28 -0.58 -1.94
CA PHE A 65 -6.03 0.12 -1.68
C PHE A 65 -6.21 1.65 -1.68
N ASN A 66 -6.93 2.21 -2.65
CA ASN A 66 -7.16 3.65 -2.73
C ASN A 66 -7.98 4.16 -1.54
N SER A 67 -9.01 3.42 -1.11
CA SER A 67 -9.81 3.77 0.08
C SER A 67 -8.95 3.69 1.36
N LEU A 68 -8.11 2.66 1.49
CA LEU A 68 -7.15 2.53 2.60
C LEU A 68 -6.23 3.76 2.69
N VAL A 69 -5.54 4.08 1.59
CA VAL A 69 -4.61 5.22 1.50
C VAL A 69 -5.34 6.53 1.80
N THR A 70 -6.55 6.70 1.23
CA THR A 70 -7.36 7.90 1.42
C THR A 70 -7.75 8.08 2.88
N ALA A 71 -8.24 7.04 3.55
CA ALA A 71 -8.63 7.11 4.95
C ALA A 71 -7.47 7.47 5.86
N PHE A 72 -6.30 6.82 5.69
CA PHE A 72 -5.12 7.10 6.50
C PHE A 72 -4.52 8.47 6.23
N LYS A 73 -4.32 8.86 4.95
CA LYS A 73 -3.83 10.21 4.61
C LYS A 73 -4.75 11.29 5.19
N TYR A 74 -6.06 11.10 5.08
CA TYR A 74 -7.04 12.05 5.61
C TYR A 74 -7.00 12.13 7.15
N THR A 75 -6.91 10.99 7.82
CA THR A 75 -6.80 10.92 9.29
C THR A 75 -5.54 11.65 9.77
N ILE A 76 -4.38 11.36 9.18
CA ILE A 76 -3.11 12.02 9.53
C ILE A 76 -3.18 13.53 9.25
N GLU A 77 -3.86 13.94 8.17
CA GLU A 77 -4.02 15.35 7.84
C GLU A 77 -4.86 16.10 8.88
N LYS A 78 -5.98 15.50 9.32
CA LYS A 78 -6.98 16.15 10.17
C LYS A 78 -6.75 15.97 11.67
N VAL A 79 -6.21 14.84 12.11
CA VAL A 79 -6.09 14.47 13.53
C VAL A 79 -4.68 14.73 14.06
N THR A 80 -4.20 15.97 13.91
CA THR A 80 -2.79 16.31 14.14
C THR A 80 -2.37 16.37 15.61
N ASN A 81 -3.31 16.55 16.53
CA ASN A 81 -3.01 16.64 17.97
C ASN A 81 -3.10 15.28 18.68
N GLY A 82 -3.64 14.25 18.01
CA GLY A 82 -3.91 12.93 18.59
C GLY A 82 -2.95 11.83 18.15
N ILE A 83 -1.99 12.15 17.27
CA ILE A 83 -1.02 11.20 16.69
C ILE A 83 0.39 11.72 17.04
N GLN A 84 0.93 11.27 18.17
CA GLN A 84 2.15 11.86 18.72
C GLN A 84 3.38 11.70 17.81
N GLY A 85 3.49 10.58 17.08
CA GLY A 85 4.62 10.34 16.18
C GLY A 85 4.48 10.96 14.79
N CYS A 86 3.37 11.65 14.47
CA CYS A 86 3.18 12.40 13.22
C CYS A 86 2.98 13.90 13.52
N PRO A 87 4.00 14.61 14.05
CA PRO A 87 3.84 16.01 14.44
C PRO A 87 3.47 16.89 13.24
N LYS A 88 2.67 17.94 13.50
CA LYS A 88 2.13 18.85 12.48
C LYS A 88 3.19 19.43 11.54
N ASP A 89 4.38 19.69 12.07
CA ASP A 89 5.50 20.30 11.33
C ASP A 89 6.31 19.26 10.52
N ASN A 90 6.02 17.96 10.70
CA ASN A 90 6.67 16.84 10.00
C ASN A 90 5.66 15.74 9.60
N LYS A 91 4.51 16.14 9.03
CA LYS A 91 3.49 15.20 8.52
C LYS A 91 4.03 14.23 7.47
N SER A 92 5.07 14.65 6.75
CA SER A 92 5.75 13.85 5.73
C SER A 92 6.29 12.53 6.27
N LYS A 93 6.66 12.43 7.56
CA LYS A 93 7.08 11.16 8.17
C LYS A 93 6.03 10.05 7.96
N CYS A 94 4.75 10.37 8.07
CA CYS A 94 3.66 9.40 8.00
C CYS A 94 2.97 9.36 6.64
N THR A 95 3.01 10.46 5.86
CA THR A 95 2.40 10.49 4.53
C THR A 95 3.33 9.99 3.42
N ASN A 96 4.65 10.15 3.56
CA ASN A 96 5.62 9.70 2.54
C ASN A 96 5.66 8.16 2.41
N PHE A 97 5.30 7.44 3.48
CA PHE A 97 5.12 5.99 3.44
C PHE A 97 4.17 5.58 2.30
N PHE A 98 3.05 6.28 2.15
CA PHE A 98 2.08 5.96 1.11
C PHE A 98 2.62 6.26 -0.29
N ASP A 99 3.45 7.29 -0.45
CA ASP A 99 4.08 7.58 -1.74
C ASP A 99 5.14 6.54 -2.09
N TRP A 100 5.87 6.03 -1.08
CA TRP A 100 6.77 4.89 -1.22
C TRP A 100 6.02 3.60 -1.58
N LEU A 101 4.80 3.38 -1.06
CA LEU A 101 3.98 2.21 -1.44
C LEU A 101 3.53 2.23 -2.91
N LEU A 102 3.37 3.42 -3.53
CA LEU A 102 2.86 3.53 -4.90
C LEU A 102 3.75 2.87 -5.96
N ILE A 103 5.02 2.60 -5.64
CA ILE A 103 5.97 1.98 -6.58
C ILE A 103 5.92 0.45 -6.56
N ASP A 104 5.31 -0.17 -5.54
CA ASP A 104 5.34 -1.62 -5.30
C ASP A 104 3.93 -2.22 -5.39
N ILE A 105 3.59 -2.75 -6.57
CA ILE A 105 2.25 -3.31 -6.85
C ILE A 105 1.96 -4.53 -5.95
N GLN A 106 2.98 -5.32 -5.61
CA GLN A 106 2.78 -6.50 -4.78
C GLN A 106 2.39 -6.09 -3.34
N LYS A 107 3.06 -5.09 -2.78
CA LYS A 107 2.68 -4.51 -1.48
C LYS A 107 1.28 -3.88 -1.49
N GLN A 108 0.89 -3.24 -2.60
CA GLN A 108 -0.46 -2.70 -2.76
C GLN A 108 -1.52 -3.81 -2.72
N LYS A 109 -1.29 -4.94 -3.41
CA LYS A 109 -2.17 -6.12 -3.37
C LYS A 109 -2.31 -6.68 -1.96
N GLU A 110 -1.19 -6.87 -1.28
CA GLU A 110 -1.18 -7.42 0.07
C GLU A 110 -1.96 -6.55 1.05
N LEU A 111 -1.78 -5.22 0.99
CA LEU A 111 -2.54 -4.29 1.83
C LEU A 111 -4.02 -4.21 1.44
N ALA A 112 -4.36 -4.30 0.15
CA ALA A 112 -5.75 -4.38 -0.29
C ALA A 112 -6.45 -5.62 0.28
N GLY A 113 -5.77 -6.78 0.21
CA GLY A 113 -6.26 -8.04 0.78
C GLY A 113 -6.43 -7.96 2.30
N ALA A 114 -5.42 -7.45 3.01
CA ALA A 114 -5.45 -7.28 4.46
C ALA A 114 -6.58 -6.32 4.91
N PHE A 115 -6.80 -5.22 4.18
CA PHE A 115 -7.83 -4.23 4.51
C PHE A 115 -9.27 -4.71 4.28
N LYS A 116 -9.47 -5.76 3.47
CA LYS A 116 -10.80 -6.21 3.02
C LYS A 116 -11.80 -6.36 4.16
N LYS A 117 -11.40 -6.96 5.28
CA LYS A 117 -12.29 -7.18 6.43
C LYS A 117 -12.78 -5.88 7.07
N VAL A 118 -11.87 -4.93 7.28
CA VAL A 118 -12.19 -3.60 7.82
C VAL A 118 -13.11 -2.85 6.86
N TYR A 119 -12.78 -2.91 5.56
CA TYR A 119 -13.58 -2.31 4.50
C TYR A 119 -15.00 -2.84 4.49
N GLU A 120 -15.18 -4.17 4.44
CA GLU A 120 -16.51 -4.81 4.40
C GLU A 120 -17.35 -4.47 5.62
N PHE A 121 -16.74 -4.45 6.81
CA PHE A 121 -17.43 -4.03 8.04
C PHE A 121 -17.93 -2.59 7.94
N LEU A 122 -17.04 -1.66 7.60
CA LEU A 122 -17.37 -0.23 7.49
C LEU A 122 -18.36 0.05 6.36
N GLU A 123 -18.26 -0.67 5.25
CA GLU A 123 -19.17 -0.60 4.12
C GLU A 123 -20.58 -1.06 4.51
N GLY A 124 -20.71 -2.13 5.31
CA GLY A 124 -22.00 -2.54 5.89
C GLY A 124 -22.60 -1.46 6.79
N LYS A 125 -21.78 -0.77 7.59
CA LYS A 125 -22.23 0.36 8.40
C LYS A 125 -22.66 1.55 7.54
N ARG A 126 -21.87 1.91 6.52
CA ARG A 126 -22.25 2.93 5.55
C ARG A 126 -23.59 2.62 4.89
N GLN A 127 -23.79 1.41 4.39
CA GLN A 127 -25.03 1.02 3.71
C GLN A 127 -26.26 1.13 4.62
N SER A 128 -26.12 0.80 5.90
CA SER A 128 -27.23 0.88 6.87
C SER A 128 -27.52 2.30 7.37
N LYS A 129 -26.51 3.18 7.41
CA LYS A 129 -26.66 4.53 8.00
C LYS A 129 -26.69 5.66 6.96
N GLU A 130 -26.00 5.51 5.84
CA GLU A 130 -25.74 6.53 4.82
C GLU A 130 -25.65 5.92 3.41
N LYS A 131 -26.70 5.23 2.99
CA LYS A 131 -26.75 4.51 1.70
C LYS A 131 -26.35 5.36 0.48
N ASP A 132 -26.63 6.65 0.52
CA ASP A 132 -26.44 7.59 -0.61
C ASP A 132 -25.02 8.16 -0.69
N LYS A 133 -24.14 7.87 0.28
CA LYS A 133 -22.73 8.31 0.28
C LYS A 133 -21.81 7.22 -0.24
N ASP A 134 -20.73 7.58 -0.91
CA ASP A 134 -19.64 6.64 -1.15
C ASP A 134 -18.84 6.33 0.13
N PHE A 135 -18.06 5.26 0.09
CA PHE A 135 -17.26 4.80 1.23
C PHE A 135 -16.30 5.87 1.75
N ASP A 136 -15.51 6.49 0.86
CA ASP A 136 -14.47 7.44 1.27
C ASP A 136 -15.10 8.68 1.92
N THR A 137 -16.21 9.18 1.38
CA THR A 137 -16.96 10.29 1.96
C THR A 137 -17.50 9.93 3.34
N TYR A 138 -18.06 8.73 3.51
CA TYR A 138 -18.54 8.26 4.81
C TYR A 138 -17.44 8.19 5.88
N ILE A 139 -16.26 7.68 5.51
CA ILE A 139 -15.11 7.65 6.43
C ILE A 139 -14.63 9.06 6.77
N LYS A 140 -14.48 9.93 5.78
CA LYS A 140 -14.07 11.33 5.98
C LYS A 140 -15.04 12.10 6.86
N ASP A 141 -16.34 11.89 6.67
CA ASP A 141 -17.36 12.52 7.49
C ASP A 141 -17.28 12.05 8.95
N GLY A 142 -17.04 10.75 9.18
CA GLY A 142 -16.77 10.20 10.51
C GLY A 142 -15.61 10.94 11.19
N ILE A 143 -14.45 11.00 10.52
CA ILE A 143 -13.25 11.69 11.03
C ILE A 143 -13.52 13.18 11.30
N ASN A 144 -14.13 13.89 10.34
CA ASN A 144 -14.46 15.31 10.48
C ASN A 144 -15.39 15.56 11.66
N CYS A 145 -16.35 14.67 11.90
CA CYS A 145 -17.30 14.83 12.98
C CYS A 145 -16.59 14.87 14.33
N LYS A 146 -15.68 13.91 14.57
CA LYS A 146 -14.90 13.84 15.80
C LYS A 146 -13.98 15.05 15.96
N VAL A 147 -13.24 15.43 14.91
CA VAL A 147 -12.37 16.61 14.93
C VAL A 147 -13.15 17.89 15.26
N THR A 148 -14.34 18.05 14.69
CA THR A 148 -15.19 19.23 14.95
C THR A 148 -15.69 19.24 16.39
N LYS A 149 -16.11 18.08 16.93
CA LYS A 149 -16.54 17.93 18.33
C LYS A 149 -15.41 18.30 19.30
N ASP A 150 -14.21 17.78 19.08
CA ASP A 150 -13.06 18.04 19.96
C ASP A 150 -12.64 19.52 19.91
N ASN A 151 -12.66 20.15 18.73
CA ASN A 151 -12.37 21.58 18.59
C ASN A 151 -13.41 22.47 19.27
N ALA A 152 -14.70 22.12 19.20
CA ALA A 152 -15.77 22.90 19.82
C ALA A 152 -15.71 22.87 21.36
N GLN A 153 -15.37 21.72 21.94
CA GLN A 153 -15.18 21.58 23.39
C GLN A 153 -14.05 22.50 23.91
N ASN A 154 -13.01 22.68 23.10
CA ASN A 154 -11.86 23.52 23.45
C ASN A 154 -12.13 25.03 23.39
N GLN A 155 -13.23 25.47 22.76
CA GLN A 155 -13.46 26.90 22.52
C GLN A 155 -14.46 27.58 23.43
N ASN A 156 -15.38 26.89 24.13
CA ASN A 156 -16.26 27.61 25.07
C ASN A 156 -17.14 26.80 26.05
N GLY A 157 -16.83 25.54 26.40
CA GLY A 157 -17.62 24.78 27.42
C GLY A 157 -19.10 24.52 27.07
N ASN A 158 -19.67 25.22 26.10
CA ASN A 158 -20.92 24.92 25.44
C ASN A 158 -20.66 23.72 24.57
N GLN A 159 -21.30 22.61 24.93
CA GLN A 159 -21.47 21.47 24.05
C GLN A 159 -22.16 21.97 22.79
N ASN A 160 -21.40 22.34 21.74
CA ASN A 160 -21.98 22.36 20.42
C ASN A 160 -22.56 20.97 20.22
N GLN A 161 -23.86 20.92 20.04
CA GLN A 161 -24.63 19.74 19.72
C GLN A 161 -24.27 19.33 18.29
N ASN A 162 -23.00 18.97 18.08
CA ASN A 162 -22.55 18.34 16.86
C ASN A 162 -23.21 16.98 16.85
N ASP A 163 -24.04 16.74 15.83
CA ASP A 163 -24.89 15.56 15.66
C ASP A 163 -24.10 14.27 15.40
N CYS A 164 -22.82 14.24 15.77
CA CYS A 164 -21.84 13.21 15.44
C CYS A 164 -22.14 11.86 16.04
N ASP A 165 -22.70 11.87 17.25
CA ASP A 165 -23.07 10.66 17.96
C ASP A 165 -24.54 10.29 17.71
N LYS A 166 -25.29 11.13 16.98
CA LYS A 166 -26.70 10.84 16.72
C LYS A 166 -26.82 9.63 15.81
N ASP A 167 -27.83 8.82 16.13
CA ASP A 167 -28.20 7.59 15.42
C ASP A 167 -27.07 6.53 15.35
N ASN A 168 -26.01 6.70 16.17
CA ASN A 168 -24.81 5.87 16.22
C ASN A 168 -24.18 5.69 14.83
N LYS A 169 -24.19 6.76 14.04
CA LYS A 169 -23.78 6.78 12.64
C LYS A 169 -22.33 6.34 12.44
N TYR A 170 -21.46 6.69 13.38
CA TYR A 170 -20.03 6.36 13.33
C TYR A 170 -19.60 5.56 14.57
N GLY A 171 -20.50 4.77 15.14
CA GLY A 171 -20.33 4.08 16.42
C GLY A 171 -20.99 4.81 17.58
N ASN A 172 -20.77 4.33 18.81
CA ASN A 172 -21.46 4.78 20.01
C ASN A 172 -20.58 5.72 20.88
N GLY A 173 -20.72 7.04 20.66
CA GLY A 173 -20.22 8.11 21.54
C GLY A 173 -18.74 8.51 21.40
N THR A 174 -17.89 7.61 20.91
CA THR A 174 -16.42 7.77 20.75
C THR A 174 -15.98 8.06 19.31
N ASN A 175 -16.85 7.78 18.33
CA ASN A 175 -16.55 7.74 16.90
C ASN A 175 -15.53 6.64 16.53
N GLU A 176 -16.03 5.42 16.38
CA GLU A 176 -15.20 4.23 16.19
C GLU A 176 -14.43 4.24 14.86
N ILE A 177 -14.92 4.96 13.85
CA ILE A 177 -14.18 5.19 12.61
C ILE A 177 -12.91 5.99 12.88
N GLU A 178 -13.03 7.14 13.52
CA GLU A 178 -11.88 7.99 13.85
C GLU A 178 -10.92 7.26 14.80
N GLN A 179 -11.44 6.60 15.84
CA GLN A 179 -10.61 5.89 16.82
C GLN A 179 -9.75 4.80 16.15
N TYR A 180 -10.34 4.02 15.23
CA TYR A 180 -9.64 3.00 14.49
C TYR A 180 -8.47 3.58 13.67
N PHE A 181 -8.77 4.52 12.77
CA PHE A 181 -7.73 5.06 11.88
C PHE A 181 -6.68 5.87 12.66
N ARG A 182 -7.07 6.63 13.68
CA ARG A 182 -6.13 7.37 14.54
C ARG A 182 -5.23 6.41 15.31
N GLY A 183 -5.80 5.35 15.90
CA GLY A 183 -5.06 4.36 16.68
C GLY A 183 -4.00 3.66 15.83
N VAL A 184 -4.39 3.14 14.67
CA VAL A 184 -3.47 2.50 13.73
C VAL A 184 -2.41 3.50 13.24
N ALA A 185 -2.79 4.73 12.87
CA ALA A 185 -1.84 5.74 12.44
C ALA A 185 -0.83 6.13 13.54
N ASN A 186 -1.26 6.17 14.80
CA ASN A 186 -0.39 6.42 15.94
C ASN A 186 0.66 5.32 16.11
N ASP A 187 0.27 4.07 15.98
CA ASP A 187 1.19 2.95 16.11
C ASP A 187 2.13 2.81 14.90
N MET A 188 1.63 3.10 13.68
CA MET A 188 2.47 3.25 12.48
C MET A 188 3.58 4.29 12.70
N SER A 189 3.26 5.40 13.37
CA SER A 189 4.19 6.51 13.57
C SER A 189 5.38 6.21 14.48
N ASN A 190 5.29 5.11 15.24
CA ASN A 190 6.34 4.60 16.13
C ASN A 190 7.34 3.68 15.43
N LYS A 191 7.16 3.39 14.13
CA LYS A 191 8.07 2.55 13.35
C LYS A 191 9.21 3.36 12.76
N ASN A 192 10.34 2.70 12.52
CA ASN A 192 11.60 3.36 12.17
C ASN A 192 11.72 3.67 10.67
N ASP A 193 11.15 2.82 9.81
CA ASP A 193 11.25 2.93 8.36
C ASP A 193 10.00 2.41 7.64
N ASN A 194 9.97 2.55 6.32
CA ASN A 194 8.82 2.17 5.49
C ASN A 194 8.54 0.67 5.48
N ASP A 195 9.56 -0.18 5.60
CA ASP A 195 9.36 -1.64 5.62
C ASP A 195 8.77 -2.08 6.96
N GLU A 196 9.21 -1.50 8.09
CA GLU A 196 8.58 -1.70 9.40
C GLU A 196 7.13 -1.19 9.44
N ILE A 197 6.85 -0.01 8.86
CA ILE A 197 5.47 0.52 8.73
C ILE A 197 4.62 -0.44 7.91
N TYR A 198 5.14 -0.95 6.80
CA TYR A 198 4.46 -1.89 5.93
C TYR A 198 4.08 -3.18 6.65
N GLN A 199 5.05 -3.84 7.30
CA GLN A 199 4.81 -5.10 8.02
C GLN A 199 3.80 -4.89 9.15
N TYR A 200 3.96 -3.81 9.93
CA TYR A 200 3.01 -3.46 10.97
C TYR A 200 1.59 -3.26 10.43
N LEU A 201 1.44 -2.43 9.39
CA LEU A 201 0.12 -2.12 8.84
C LEU A 201 -0.56 -3.38 8.29
N LYS A 202 0.18 -4.23 7.57
CA LYS A 202 -0.35 -5.50 7.06
C LYS A 202 -0.86 -6.38 8.20
N GLU A 203 -0.04 -6.63 9.22
CA GLU A 203 -0.43 -7.44 10.37
C GLU A 203 -1.61 -6.85 11.15
N GLU A 204 -1.63 -5.53 11.36
CA GLU A 204 -2.70 -4.86 12.11
C GLU A 204 -4.04 -4.92 11.38
N LEU A 205 -4.03 -4.80 10.05
CA LEU A 205 -5.24 -4.92 9.22
C LEU A 205 -5.82 -6.35 9.24
N GLU A 206 -4.97 -7.38 9.40
CA GLU A 206 -5.39 -8.79 9.48
C GLU A 206 -5.87 -9.19 10.89
N LYS A 207 -5.40 -8.51 11.94
CA LYS A 207 -5.76 -8.78 13.35
C LYS A 207 -7.21 -8.43 13.68
N THR A 208 -7.70 -9.03 14.75
CA THR A 208 -9.12 -8.91 15.16
C THR A 208 -9.31 -8.47 16.60
N ASP A 209 -8.24 -8.47 17.38
CA ASP A 209 -8.18 -8.34 18.84
C ASP A 209 -7.59 -7.00 19.31
N ASN A 210 -7.09 -6.15 18.39
CA ASN A 210 -6.55 -4.83 18.68
C ASN A 210 -7.47 -3.70 18.18
N HIS A 211 -7.03 -2.83 17.26
CA HIS A 211 -7.83 -1.69 16.80
C HIS A 211 -9.14 -2.13 16.17
N TYR A 212 -9.16 -3.29 15.48
CA TYR A 212 -10.38 -3.88 14.94
C TYR A 212 -11.42 -4.26 16.01
N ALA A 213 -10.98 -4.74 17.18
CA ALA A 213 -11.89 -5.03 18.29
C ALA A 213 -12.56 -3.75 18.78
N GLY A 214 -11.78 -2.68 18.96
CA GLY A 214 -12.30 -1.33 19.25
C GLY A 214 -13.33 -0.90 18.21
N LEU A 215 -12.93 -0.94 16.93
CA LEU A 215 -13.79 -0.58 15.80
C LEU A 215 -15.13 -1.30 15.82
N THR A 216 -15.19 -2.58 16.18
CA THR A 216 -16.42 -3.39 16.09
C THR A 216 -17.24 -3.46 17.37
N SER A 217 -16.64 -3.15 18.52
CA SER A 217 -17.24 -3.34 19.85
C SER A 217 -18.45 -2.45 20.14
N ASN A 218 -18.46 -1.21 19.62
CA ASN A 218 -19.40 -0.18 20.06
C ASN A 218 -20.31 0.32 18.93
N TRP A 219 -20.93 -0.60 18.20
CA TRP A 219 -21.99 -0.27 17.25
C TRP A 219 -23.33 -0.77 17.75
N ASN A 220 -24.26 0.15 18.01
CA ASN A 220 -25.65 -0.22 18.24
C ASN A 220 -26.27 -0.65 16.92
N ASN A 221 -26.87 -1.85 16.90
CA ASN A 221 -27.63 -2.36 15.75
C ASN A 221 -28.97 -1.64 15.63
#